data_AF-A0A2R7J2F0-F1
#
_entry.id   AF-A0A2R7J2F0-F1
#
_cell.length_a   1.000
_cell.length_b   1.000
_cell.length_c   1.000
_cell.angle_alpha   90.00
_cell.angle_beta   90.00
_cell.angle_gamma   90.00
#
_symmetry.space_group_name_H-M   'P 1'
#
loop_
_entity.id
_entity.type
_entity.pdbx_description
1 polymer ?
#
loop_
_entity_poly.entity_id
_entity_poly.type
_entity_poly.pdbx_seq_one_letter_code
_entity_poly.pdbx_strand_id
1 'polypeptide(L)'
;MLPLHPWQFGSILPWLDLFGIAVFAITGALAAAGRGQTFVTAAFFALITGVGGGSVRDLLIGAPVFWVHDPLVSAICLAVAALVWLTPPGWWRGPQGQTTALDWLDAVV
;
A
#
# COMPACT_ATOMS: atom_id res chain seq x y z
N MET A 1 1.29 -7.98 42.58
CA MET A 1 1.38 -6.85 41.63
C MET A 1 0.79 -7.35 40.33
N LEU A 2 -0.47 -6.99 40.05
CA LEU A 2 -1.26 -7.56 38.94
C LEU A 2 -0.56 -7.28 37.59
N PRO A 3 -0.36 -8.29 36.72
CA PRO A 3 0.06 -8.06 35.35
C PRO A 3 -1.18 -7.55 34.59
N LEU A 4 -1.35 -6.23 34.56
CA LEU A 4 -2.33 -5.59 33.70
C LEU A 4 -1.81 -5.70 32.26
N HIS A 5 -2.19 -6.77 31.55
CA HIS A 5 -2.14 -6.81 30.09
C HIS A 5 -3.53 -6.40 29.58
N PRO A 6 -3.81 -5.14 29.18
CA PRO A 6 -5.15 -4.80 28.74
C PRO A 6 -5.41 -5.10 27.26
N TRP A 7 -4.38 -5.36 26.42
CA TRP A 7 -4.60 -5.48 24.97
C TRP A 7 -3.64 -6.46 24.29
N GLN A 8 -4.06 -7.70 24.08
CA GLN A 8 -3.32 -8.75 23.35
C GLN A 8 -3.40 -8.60 21.81
N PHE A 9 -3.66 -7.41 21.27
CA PHE A 9 -3.70 -7.19 19.81
C PHE A 9 -2.35 -7.34 19.10
N GLY A 10 -1.25 -7.49 19.86
CA GLY A 10 0.12 -7.53 19.32
C GLY A 10 0.33 -8.54 18.18
N SER A 11 -0.46 -9.61 18.12
CA SER A 11 -0.37 -10.61 17.05
C SER A 11 -1.00 -10.17 15.73
N ILE A 12 -2.03 -9.30 15.75
CA ILE A 12 -2.80 -8.93 14.54
C ILE A 12 -2.30 -7.62 13.93
N LEU A 13 -1.77 -6.71 14.76
CA LEU A 13 -1.31 -5.38 14.34
C LEU A 13 -0.34 -5.44 13.14
N PRO A 14 0.70 -6.29 13.14
CA PRO A 14 1.63 -6.36 12.01
C PRO A 14 0.96 -6.79 10.71
N TRP A 15 -0.02 -7.69 10.78
CA TRP A 15 -0.78 -8.15 9.61
C TRP A 15 -1.69 -7.07 9.06
N LEU A 16 -2.35 -6.32 9.95
CA LEU A 16 -3.22 -5.23 9.56
C LEU A 16 -2.44 -4.08 8.92
N ASP A 17 -1.24 -3.80 9.43
CA ASP A 17 -0.31 -2.83 8.84
C ASP A 17 0.14 -3.27 7.46
N LEU A 18 0.57 -4.53 7.31
CA LEU A 18 0.98 -5.07 6.03
C LEU A 18 -0.14 -5.05 5.00
N PHE A 19 -1.35 -5.38 5.44
CA PHE A 19 -2.56 -5.33 4.62
C PHE A 19 -2.88 -3.91 4.17
N GLY A 20 -2.85 -2.94 5.10
CA GLY A 20 -3.05 -1.52 4.78
C GLY A 20 -2.04 -1.03 3.75
N ILE A 21 -0.75 -1.29 3.97
CA ILE A 21 0.33 -0.92 3.04
C ILE A 21 0.09 -1.53 1.66
N ALA A 22 -0.29 -2.81 1.59
CA ALA A 22 -0.56 -3.48 0.33
C ALA A 22 -1.72 -2.83 -0.44
N VAL A 23 -2.85 -2.57 0.24
CA VAL A 23 -4.03 -1.92 -0.38
C VAL A 23 -3.67 -0.52 -0.90
N PHE A 24 -3.02 0.30 -0.07
CA PHE A 24 -2.59 1.64 -0.48
C PHE A 24 -1.56 1.62 -1.61
N ALA A 25 -0.64 0.66 -1.60
CA ALA A 25 0.35 0.49 -2.66
C ALA A 25 -0.29 0.11 -4.00
N ILE A 26 -1.36 -0.70 -3.98
CA ILE A 26 -2.11 -1.06 -5.20
C ILE A 26 -2.73 0.19 -5.82
N THR A 27 -3.36 1.06 -5.01
CA THR A 27 -3.95 2.32 -5.49
C THR A 27 -2.89 3.23 -6.12
N GLY A 28 -1.73 3.40 -5.47
CA GLY A 28 -0.62 4.19 -6.02
C GLY A 28 -0.06 3.62 -7.33
N ALA A 29 0.16 2.30 -7.40
CA ALA A 29 0.64 1.62 -8.61
C ALA A 29 -0.34 1.77 -9.78
N LEU A 30 -1.64 1.56 -9.52
CA LEU A 30 -2.68 1.68 -10.53
C LEU A 30 -2.86 3.15 -10.98
N ALA A 31 -2.70 4.14 -10.09
CA ALA A 31 -2.76 5.57 -10.41
C ALA A 31 -1.68 6.02 -11.38
N ALA A 32 -0.49 5.42 -11.28
CA ALA A 32 0.58 5.62 -12.25
C ALA A 32 0.32 4.85 -13.55
N ALA A 33 -0.11 3.59 -13.47
CA ALA A 33 -0.38 2.74 -14.63
C ALA A 33 -1.52 3.29 -15.51
N GLY A 34 -2.60 3.80 -14.91
CA GLY A 34 -3.73 4.44 -15.61
C GLY A 34 -3.33 5.72 -16.35
N ARG A 35 -2.28 6.39 -15.91
CA ARG A 35 -1.69 7.57 -16.58
C ARG A 35 -0.63 7.21 -17.63
N GLY A 36 -0.50 5.93 -17.99
CA GLY A 36 0.47 5.45 -18.97
C GLY A 36 1.93 5.67 -18.57
N GLN A 37 2.21 5.78 -17.26
CA GLN A 37 3.55 6.01 -16.75
C GLN A 37 4.40 4.73 -16.77
N THR A 38 5.72 4.88 -16.62
CA THR A 38 6.66 3.76 -16.60
C THR A 38 6.51 2.90 -15.34
N PHE A 39 6.99 1.66 -15.39
CA PHE A 39 7.04 0.77 -14.23
C PHE A 39 7.75 1.39 -13.02
N VAL A 40 8.84 2.15 -13.25
CA VAL A 40 9.58 2.83 -12.19
C VAL A 40 8.70 3.85 -11.47
N THR A 41 7.94 4.64 -12.23
CA THR A 41 6.98 5.59 -11.67
C THR A 41 5.88 4.87 -10.88
N ALA A 42 5.38 3.73 -11.37
CA ALA A 42 4.38 2.94 -10.66
C ALA A 42 4.90 2.36 -9.34
N ALA A 43 6.13 1.84 -9.32
CA ALA A 43 6.78 1.37 -8.11
C ALA A 43 7.01 2.50 -7.08
N PHE A 44 7.42 3.69 -7.55
CA PHE A 44 7.61 4.84 -6.68
C PHE A 44 6.29 5.30 -6.04
N PHE A 45 5.21 5.41 -6.83
CA PHE A 45 3.89 5.77 -6.31
C PHE A 45 3.32 4.68 -5.39
N ALA A 46 3.52 3.40 -5.70
CA ALA A 46 3.15 2.30 -4.80
C ALA A 46 3.84 2.40 -3.45
N LEU A 47 5.13 2.74 -3.45
CA LEU A 47 5.92 2.88 -2.23
C LEU A 47 5.46 4.08 -1.40
N ILE A 48 5.39 5.27 -1.99
CA ILE A 48 5.04 6.50 -1.25
C ILE A 48 3.62 6.45 -0.71
N THR A 49 2.66 5.92 -1.47
CA THR A 49 1.27 5.78 -1.04
C THR A 49 1.13 4.69 0.02
N GLY A 50 1.80 3.55 -0.17
CA GLY A 50 1.79 2.43 0.78
C GLY A 50 2.38 2.78 2.15
N VAL A 51 3.55 3.42 2.18
CA VAL A 51 4.23 3.79 3.45
C VAL A 51 3.74 5.10 4.04
N GLY A 52 3.11 5.97 3.25
CA GLY A 52 2.70 7.31 3.66
C GLY A 52 1.75 7.29 4.86
N GLY A 53 0.71 6.46 4.82
CA GLY A 53 -0.29 6.38 5.90
C GLY A 53 0.31 5.88 7.22
N GLY A 54 1.08 4.79 7.18
CA GLY A 54 1.76 4.25 8.36
C GLY A 54 2.81 5.21 8.92
N SER A 55 3.55 5.90 8.05
CA SER A 55 4.53 6.91 8.47
C SER A 55 3.86 8.09 9.18
N VAL A 56 2.72 8.58 8.68
CA VAL A 56 1.96 9.67 9.33
C VAL A 56 1.45 9.24 10.70
N ARG A 57 0.89 8.03 10.82
CA ARG A 57 0.47 7.47 12.12
C ARG A 57 1.65 7.42 13.09
N ASP A 58 2.78 6.89 12.65
CA ASP A 58 3.97 6.71 13.48
C ASP A 58 4.53 8.05 13.97
N LEU A 59 4.53 9.08 13.11
CA LEU A 59 4.90 10.43 13.49
C LEU A 59 3.96 11.05 14.54
N LEU A 60 2.65 10.81 14.44
CA LEU A 60 1.65 11.31 15.39
C LEU A 60 1.81 10.69 16.79
N ILE A 61 2.27 9.44 16.87
CA ILE A 61 2.53 8.74 18.14
C ILE A 61 3.98 8.89 18.63
N GLY A 62 4.83 9.57 17.87
CA GLY A 62 6.26 9.74 18.19
C GLY A 62 7.09 8.46 18.04
N ALA A 63 6.63 7.50 17.25
CA ALA A 63 7.34 6.25 16.97
C ALA A 63 8.30 6.42 15.77
N PRO A 64 9.42 5.66 15.73
CA PRO A 64 10.32 5.67 14.59
C PRO A 64 9.65 5.06 13.35
N VAL A 65 9.99 5.58 12.17
CA VAL A 65 9.35 5.19 10.91
C VAL A 65 9.71 3.74 10.55
N PHE A 66 8.72 2.84 10.60
CA PHE A 66 8.91 1.39 10.51
C PHE A 66 9.54 0.91 9.19
N TRP A 67 9.19 1.52 8.05
CA TRP A 67 9.62 1.04 6.72
C TRP A 67 11.11 1.27 6.43
N VAL A 68 11.78 2.14 7.20
CA VAL A 68 13.23 2.37 7.07
C VAL A 68 14.02 1.21 7.72
N HIS A 69 13.44 0.58 8.74
CA HIS A 69 14.07 -0.52 9.46
C HIS A 69 13.75 -1.89 8.85
N ASP A 70 12.63 -2.02 8.14
CA ASP A 70 12.13 -3.30 7.68
C ASP A 70 12.10 -3.40 6.13
N PRO A 71 13.05 -4.12 5.50
CA PRO A 71 13.15 -4.20 4.04
C PRO A 71 11.95 -4.91 3.40
N LEU A 72 11.19 -5.67 4.19
CA LEU A 72 9.95 -6.32 3.75
C LEU A 72 8.93 -5.33 3.19
N VAL A 73 8.86 -4.12 3.76
CA VAL A 73 7.88 -3.11 3.34
C VAL A 73 8.17 -2.63 1.93
N SER A 74 9.44 -2.32 1.63
CA SER A 74 9.87 -1.94 0.29
C SER A 74 9.69 -3.09 -0.71
N ALA A 75 9.97 -4.32 -0.30
CA ALA A 75 9.78 -5.51 -1.13
C ALA A 75 8.30 -5.73 -1.49
N ILE A 76 7.38 -5.50 -0.55
CA ILE A 76 5.93 -5.63 -0.80
C ILE A 76 5.44 -4.55 -1.74
N CYS A 77 5.85 -3.30 -1.57
CA CYS A 77 5.50 -2.22 -2.50
C CYS A 77 5.99 -2.52 -3.92
N LEU A 78 7.21 -3.07 -4.06
CA LEU A 78 7.74 -3.52 -5.35
C LEU A 78 6.97 -4.71 -5.92
N ALA A 79 6.64 -5.71 -5.08
CA ALA A 79 5.87 -6.88 -5.50
C ALA A 79 4.46 -6.48 -5.97
N VAL A 80 3.82 -5.55 -5.26
CA VAL A 80 2.51 -4.97 -5.64
C VAL A 80 2.61 -4.22 -6.96
N ALA A 81 3.63 -3.36 -7.12
CA ALA A 81 3.83 -2.65 -8.39
C ALA A 81 4.09 -3.61 -9.55
N ALA A 82 4.88 -4.68 -9.34
CA ALA A 82 5.12 -5.73 -10.32
C ALA A 82 3.84 -6.49 -10.65
N LEU A 83 3.02 -6.82 -9.64
CA LEU A 83 1.75 -7.50 -9.82
C LEU A 83 0.79 -6.64 -10.65
N VAL A 84 0.65 -5.36 -10.32
CA VAL A 84 -0.17 -4.40 -11.08
C VAL A 84 0.33 -4.26 -12.52
N TRP A 85 1.65 -4.23 -12.71
CA TRP A 85 2.26 -4.09 -14.04
C TRP A 85 2.08 -5.34 -14.92
N LEU A 86 2.25 -6.53 -14.33
CA LEU A 86 2.13 -7.80 -15.03
C LEU A 86 0.68 -8.15 -15.37
N THR A 87 -0.26 -7.68 -14.56
CA THR A 87 -1.66 -8.06 -14.77
C THR A 87 -2.20 -7.35 -16.01
N PRO A 88 -2.79 -8.09 -16.97
CA PRO A 88 -3.19 -7.55 -18.25
C PRO A 88 -4.09 -6.32 -18.09
N PRO A 89 -3.83 -5.21 -18.80
CA PRO A 89 -4.62 -4.00 -18.65
C PRO A 89 -6.11 -4.19 -18.97
N GLY A 90 -6.47 -5.24 -19.71
CA GLY A 90 -7.85 -5.62 -20.01
C GLY A 90 -8.66 -6.10 -18.79
N TRP A 91 -8.03 -6.39 -17.65
CA TRP A 91 -8.74 -6.76 -16.42
C TRP A 91 -9.16 -5.55 -15.58
N TRP A 92 -8.56 -4.37 -15.82
CA TRP A 92 -8.74 -3.18 -14.98
C TRP A 92 -9.15 -1.94 -15.75
N ARG A 93 -8.91 -1.88 -17.07
CA ARG A 93 -9.37 -0.77 -17.94
C ARG A 93 -10.81 -1.02 -18.35
N GLY A 94 -11.69 -0.12 -17.94
CA GLY A 94 -13.05 -0.08 -18.42
C GLY A 94 -13.15 0.35 -19.89
N PRO A 95 -14.34 0.24 -20.50
CA PRO A 95 -14.58 0.53 -21.92
C PRO A 95 -14.19 1.95 -22.37
N GLN A 96 -14.05 2.90 -21.43
CA GLN A 96 -13.78 4.33 -21.68
C GLN A 96 -12.31 4.75 -21.50
N GLY A 97 -11.39 3.79 -21.32
CA GLY A 97 -9.97 4.10 -21.08
C GLY A 97 -9.63 4.56 -19.65
N GLN A 98 -10.63 4.63 -18.77
CA GLN A 98 -10.47 4.80 -17.33
C GLN A 98 -10.26 3.45 -16.63
N THR A 99 -9.45 3.45 -15.58
CA THR A 99 -9.13 2.28 -14.75
C THR A 99 -10.23 2.04 -13.74
N THR A 100 -11.20 1.18 -14.08
CA THR A 100 -12.31 0.79 -13.21
C THR A 100 -11.82 0.33 -11.84
N ALA A 101 -10.71 -0.41 -11.78
CA ALA A 101 -10.14 -0.85 -10.50
C ALA A 101 -9.68 0.29 -9.60
N LEU A 102 -9.23 1.42 -10.15
CA LEU A 102 -8.92 2.60 -9.33
C LEU A 102 -10.18 3.21 -8.75
N ASP A 103 -11.23 3.34 -9.56
CA ASP A 103 -12.49 3.92 -9.11
C ASP A 103 -13.11 3.10 -7.96
N TRP A 104 -12.97 1.77 -8.00
CA TRP A 104 -13.38 0.89 -6.90
C TRP A 104 -12.51 1.05 -5.65
N LEU A 105 -11.20 1.22 -5.81
CA LEU A 105 -10.28 1.35 -4.68
C LEU A 105 -10.39 2.71 -4.00
N ASP A 106 -10.53 3.79 -4.77
CA ASP A 106 -10.79 5.14 -4.26
C ASP A 106 -12.16 5.23 -3.55
N ALA A 107 -13.09 4.32 -3.84
CA ALA A 107 -14.37 4.22 -3.13
C ALA A 107 -14.27 3.47 -1.79
N VAL A 108 -13.22 2.69 -1.58
CA VAL A 108 -13.01 1.85 -0.38
C VAL A 108 -12.03 2.48 0.62
N VAL A 109 -11.14 3.35 0.13
CA VAL A 109 -10.08 4.04 0.88
C VAL A 109 -10.51 5.47 1.23
#